data_AF-A0A7J8DW94-F1
#
_entry.id   AF-A0A7J8DW94-F1
#
_cell.length_a   1.000
_cell.length_b   1.000
_cell.length_c   1.000
_cell.angle_alpha   90.00
_cell.angle_beta   90.00
_cell.angle_gamma   90.00
#
_symmetry.space_group_name_H-M   'P 1'
#
loop_
_entity.id
_entity.type
_entity.pdbx_description
1 polymer ?
#
loop_
_entity_poly.entity_id
_entity_poly.type
_entity_poly.pdbx_seq_one_letter_code
_entity_poly.pdbx_strand_id
1 'polypeptide(L)'
;MLCAESRKDMEDWISSLKSVQTREPYEVAQFTVEHFSGMHNWYACSHARPTFCNVCRESLSGVTSHGLSCEVCKFKAHKRCAVRAINNCKWTTLASIGKDIIEDEDGVAMPHQWLEGNLPVSAKCAVCDKTCGSVLRLQDWKCLWCKTMVRARSDGRLSATFSSA
;
A
#
# COMPACT_ATOMS: atom_id res chain seq x y z
N MET A 1 17.21 -36.65 -0.63
CA MET A 1 18.00 -37.33 -1.68
C MET A 1 16.98 -37.98 -2.59
N LEU A 2 16.88 -37.56 -3.85
CA LEU A 2 15.94 -38.15 -4.81
C LEU A 2 16.60 -39.40 -5.39
N CYS A 3 15.99 -40.57 -5.19
CA CYS A 3 16.45 -41.83 -5.79
C CYS A 3 15.52 -42.19 -6.94
N ALA A 4 16.10 -42.54 -8.09
CA ALA A 4 15.38 -43.05 -9.25
C ALA A 4 15.90 -44.47 -9.57
N GLU A 5 15.01 -45.34 -10.05
CA GLU A 5 15.29 -46.77 -10.26
C GLU A 5 16.19 -47.04 -11.46
N SER A 6 16.25 -46.11 -12.41
CA SER A 6 17.19 -46.16 -13.53
C SER A 6 17.80 -44.79 -13.83
N ARG A 7 18.96 -44.80 -14.51
CA ARG A 7 19.61 -43.58 -15.00
C ARG A 7 18.71 -42.80 -15.95
N LYS A 8 17.92 -43.50 -16.76
CA LYS A 8 16.99 -42.88 -17.70
C LYS A 8 15.86 -42.15 -16.97
N ASP A 9 15.31 -42.77 -15.94
CA ASP A 9 14.29 -42.12 -15.10
C ASP A 9 14.87 -40.88 -14.42
N MET A 10 16.12 -40.97 -13.92
CA MET A 10 16.80 -39.82 -13.34
C MET A 10 16.98 -38.67 -14.34
N GLU A 11 17.33 -38.98 -15.59
CA GLU A 11 17.49 -37.99 -16.67
C GLU A 11 16.14 -37.36 -17.07
N ASP A 12 15.06 -38.14 -17.13
CA ASP A 12 13.69 -37.66 -17.41
C ASP A 12 13.14 -36.78 -16.27
N TRP A 13 13.42 -37.16 -15.02
CA TRP A 13 13.11 -36.33 -13.84
C TRP A 13 13.88 -35.00 -13.86
N ILE A 14 15.18 -35.02 -14.17
CA ILE A 14 16.00 -33.81 -14.28
C ILE A 14 15.51 -32.92 -15.41
N SER A 15 15.15 -33.49 -16.56
CA SER A 15 14.60 -32.75 -17.71
C SER A 15 13.27 -32.07 -17.35
N SER A 16 12.38 -32.79 -16.66
CA SER A 16 11.10 -32.28 -16.17
C SER A 16 11.29 -31.14 -15.16
N LEU A 17 12.19 -31.31 -14.19
CA LEU A 17 12.52 -30.25 -13.21
C LEU A 17 13.12 -29.01 -13.88
N LYS A 18 14.01 -29.18 -14.85
CA LYS A 18 14.56 -28.06 -15.63
C LYS A 18 13.49 -27.35 -16.45
N SER A 19 12.49 -28.07 -16.95
CA SER A 19 11.37 -27.48 -17.72
C SER A 19 10.41 -26.65 -16.87
N VAL A 20 10.25 -27.01 -15.59
CA VAL A 20 9.51 -26.19 -14.61
C VAL A 20 10.35 -24.97 -14.22
N GLN A 21 11.65 -25.15 -14.03
CA GLN A 21 12.58 -24.08 -13.67
C GLN A 21 12.79 -23.05 -14.79
N THR A 22 12.46 -23.36 -16.05
CA THR A 22 12.54 -22.40 -17.18
C THR A 22 11.22 -21.70 -17.48
N ARG A 23 10.07 -22.22 -17.01
CA ARG A 23 8.74 -21.59 -17.20
C ARG A 23 8.37 -20.63 -16.07
N GLU A 24 8.74 -20.95 -14.84
CA GLU A 24 8.46 -20.14 -13.64
C GLU A 24 9.22 -18.80 -13.51
N PRO A 25 10.47 -18.62 -13.97
CA PRO A 25 11.22 -17.39 -13.69
C PRO A 25 10.63 -16.16 -14.38
N TYR A 26 9.99 -16.32 -15.54
CA TYR A 26 9.48 -15.20 -16.32
C TYR A 26 8.14 -14.69 -15.78
N GLU A 27 7.19 -15.58 -15.49
CA GLU A 27 5.89 -15.20 -14.90
C GLU A 27 6.03 -14.73 -13.45
N VAL A 28 6.91 -15.38 -12.66
CA VAL A 28 7.23 -14.91 -11.30
C VAL A 28 7.99 -13.60 -11.35
N ALA A 29 8.97 -13.41 -12.25
CA ALA A 29 9.63 -12.10 -12.40
C ALA A 29 8.66 -11.02 -12.88
N GLN A 30 7.73 -11.32 -13.78
CA GLN A 30 6.75 -10.35 -14.26
C GLN A 30 5.74 -9.96 -13.17
N PHE A 31 5.23 -10.94 -12.42
CA PHE A 31 4.38 -10.71 -11.24
C PHE A 31 5.11 -9.91 -10.15
N THR A 32 6.39 -10.23 -9.93
CA THR A 32 7.27 -9.56 -8.97
C THR A 32 7.55 -8.13 -9.42
N VAL A 33 7.85 -7.88 -10.70
CA VAL A 33 8.15 -6.54 -11.24
C VAL A 33 6.92 -5.63 -11.27
N GLU A 34 5.74 -6.15 -11.60
CA GLU A 34 4.48 -5.38 -11.57
C GLU A 34 4.07 -5.01 -10.14
N HIS A 35 4.20 -5.95 -9.20
CA HIS A 35 3.95 -5.69 -7.78
C HIS A 35 4.89 -4.68 -7.17
N PHE A 36 5.97 -4.30 -7.86
CA PHE A 36 7.14 -3.57 -7.35
C PHE A 36 7.36 -2.18 -7.95
N SER A 37 6.44 -1.76 -8.80
CA SER A 37 6.50 -0.56 -9.67
C SER A 37 5.93 0.73 -9.04
N GLY A 38 5.51 0.71 -7.78
CA GLY A 38 4.75 1.82 -7.16
C GLY A 38 3.26 1.83 -7.55
N MET A 39 2.80 0.82 -8.30
CA MET A 39 1.39 0.62 -8.61
C MET A 39 0.58 0.25 -7.36
N HIS A 40 -0.66 0.71 -7.33
CA HIS A 40 -1.60 0.34 -6.28
C HIS A 40 -2.18 -1.06 -6.54
N ASN A 41 -2.17 -1.91 -5.52
CA ASN A 41 -2.87 -3.20 -5.54
C ASN A 41 -4.36 -2.98 -5.17
N TRP A 42 -5.22 -2.86 -6.18
CA TRP A 42 -6.64 -2.51 -6.01
C TRP A 42 -7.52 -3.73 -5.71
N TYR A 43 -8.39 -3.59 -4.72
CA TYR A 43 -9.50 -4.52 -4.50
C TYR A 43 -10.83 -3.76 -4.43
N ALA A 44 -11.91 -4.43 -4.83
CA ALA A 44 -13.26 -3.89 -4.70
C ALA A 44 -13.63 -3.81 -3.21
N CYS A 45 -14.04 -2.63 -2.76
CA CYS A 45 -14.41 -2.42 -1.37
C CYS A 45 -15.82 -1.85 -1.25
N SER A 46 -16.58 -2.38 -0.30
CA SER A 46 -17.81 -1.76 0.18
C SER A 46 -17.50 -0.88 1.39
N HIS A 47 -18.28 0.18 1.56
CA HIS A 47 -18.08 1.13 2.64
C HIS A 47 -19.37 1.25 3.45
N ALA A 48 -19.30 0.94 4.74
CA ALA A 48 -20.41 1.15 5.67
C ALA A 48 -20.64 2.64 6.00
N ARG A 49 -19.78 3.52 5.51
CA ARG A 49 -19.79 4.97 5.75
C ARG A 49 -19.46 5.70 4.45
N PRO A 50 -19.88 6.98 4.30
CA PRO A 50 -19.43 7.81 3.19
C PRO A 50 -17.91 7.87 3.16
N THR A 51 -17.33 7.50 2.03
CA THR A 51 -15.90 7.64 1.75
C THR A 51 -15.74 8.48 0.49
N PHE A 52 -14.55 9.04 0.31
CA PHE A 52 -14.26 9.94 -0.81
C PHE A 52 -13.08 9.41 -1.61
N CYS A 53 -13.12 9.65 -2.92
CA CYS A 53 -12.05 9.29 -3.83
C CYS A 53 -10.85 10.21 -3.62
N ASN A 54 -9.67 9.64 -3.35
CA ASN A 54 -8.41 10.37 -3.19
C ASN A 54 -7.86 10.97 -4.51
N VAL A 55 -8.54 10.76 -5.65
CA VAL A 55 -8.18 11.37 -6.95
C VAL A 55 -9.09 12.56 -7.27
N CYS A 56 -10.40 12.34 -7.42
CA CYS A 56 -11.34 13.42 -7.77
C CYS A 56 -11.97 14.13 -6.57
N ARG A 57 -11.72 13.65 -5.34
CA ARG A 57 -12.26 14.19 -4.08
C ARG A 57 -13.78 14.10 -3.92
N GLU A 58 -14.48 13.47 -4.87
CA GLU A 58 -15.93 13.24 -4.80
C GLU A 58 -16.27 12.00 -3.97
N SER A 59 -17.53 11.92 -3.51
CA SER A 59 -18.06 10.79 -2.76
C SER A 59 -18.00 9.50 -3.58
N LEU A 60 -17.62 8.41 -2.90
CA LEU A 60 -17.80 7.04 -3.36
C LEU A 60 -19.22 6.61 -2.93
N SER A 61 -20.23 6.99 -3.71
CA SER A 61 -21.64 6.72 -3.41
C SER A 61 -21.93 5.21 -3.31
N GLY A 62 -22.53 4.78 -2.20
CA GLY A 62 -22.81 3.38 -1.89
C GLY A 62 -24.26 2.99 -2.13
N VAL A 63 -24.46 2.03 -3.03
CA VAL A 63 -25.41 0.89 -2.94
C VAL A 63 -24.84 -0.27 -3.78
N THR A 64 -23.99 0.03 -4.77
CA THR A 64 -23.24 -0.93 -5.57
C THR A 64 -21.73 -0.66 -5.46
N SER A 65 -20.90 -1.70 -5.48
CA SER A 65 -19.46 -1.70 -5.22
C SER A 65 -18.61 -0.95 -6.28
N HIS A 66 -18.65 0.39 -6.26
CA HIS A 66 -17.94 1.22 -7.25
C HIS A 66 -16.61 1.82 -6.77
N GLY A 67 -16.26 1.62 -5.50
CA GLY A 67 -14.98 2.02 -4.93
C GLY A 67 -13.94 0.90 -5.01
N LEU A 68 -12.72 1.29 -5.34
CA LEU A 68 -11.51 0.49 -5.18
C LEU A 68 -10.72 1.03 -3.99
N SER A 69 -10.10 0.14 -3.24
CA SER A 69 -9.14 0.49 -2.20
C SER A 69 -7.82 -0.20 -2.50
N CYS A 70 -6.70 0.50 -2.33
CA CYS A 70 -5.40 -0.14 -2.36
C CYS A 70 -5.23 -0.99 -1.10
N GLU A 71 -4.73 -2.21 -1.24
CA GLU A 71 -4.42 -3.10 -0.12
C GLU A 71 -3.26 -2.58 0.73
N VAL A 72 -2.26 -2.00 0.08
CA VAL A 72 -1.02 -1.50 0.73
C VAL A 72 -1.28 -0.15 1.40
N CYS A 73 -1.54 0.91 0.61
CA CYS A 73 -1.58 2.28 1.13
C CYS A 73 -2.99 2.75 1.54
N LYS A 74 -4.01 1.90 1.44
CA LYS A 74 -5.42 2.21 1.77
C LYS A 74 -6.04 3.40 1.01
N PHE A 75 -5.36 3.88 -0.04
CA PHE A 75 -5.86 4.89 -0.97
C PHE A 75 -7.16 4.41 -1.61
N LYS A 76 -8.18 5.27 -1.70
CA LYS A 76 -9.49 4.92 -2.23
C LYS A 76 -9.78 5.69 -3.51
N ALA A 77 -10.30 5.02 -4.53
CA ALA A 77 -10.63 5.64 -5.80
C ALA A 77 -11.87 5.04 -6.44
N HIS A 78 -12.59 5.80 -7.28
CA HIS A 78 -13.53 5.19 -8.22
C HIS A 78 -12.78 4.28 -9.19
N LYS A 79 -13.47 3.29 -9.77
CA LYS A 79 -12.90 2.48 -10.87
C LYS A 79 -12.27 3.34 -11.98
N ARG A 80 -12.98 4.40 -12.43
CA ARG A 80 -12.48 5.36 -13.43
C ARG A 80 -11.27 6.18 -12.98
N CYS A 81 -11.15 6.40 -11.68
CA CYS A 81 -10.08 7.22 -11.09
C CYS A 81 -8.83 6.40 -10.79
N ALA A 82 -8.97 5.11 -10.50
CA ALA A 82 -7.85 4.21 -10.23
C ALA A 82 -6.87 4.12 -11.41
N VAL A 83 -7.38 4.13 -12.65
CA VAL A 83 -6.56 4.14 -13.88
C VAL A 83 -5.70 5.41 -14.00
N ARG A 84 -6.14 6.52 -13.39
CA ARG A 84 -5.46 7.82 -13.39
C ARG A 84 -4.70 8.10 -12.09
N ALA A 85 -4.72 7.17 -11.14
CA ALA A 85 -4.01 7.35 -9.88
C ALA A 85 -2.51 7.38 -10.16
N ILE A 86 -1.79 8.27 -9.48
CA ILE A 86 -0.33 8.31 -9.58
C ILE A 86 0.20 7.00 -8.99
N ASN A 87 1.10 6.33 -9.70
CA ASN A 87 1.77 5.11 -9.23
C ASN A 87 2.83 5.45 -8.17
N ASN A 88 2.39 6.00 -7.04
CA ASN A 88 3.22 6.38 -5.90
C ASN A 88 2.83 5.57 -4.65
N CYS A 89 2.30 4.37 -4.83
CA CYS A 89 2.06 3.44 -3.73
C CYS A 89 3.41 3.07 -3.12
N LYS A 90 3.87 3.90 -2.18
CA LYS A 90 5.14 3.68 -1.51
C LYS A 90 5.10 2.28 -0.89
N TRP A 91 6.20 1.55 -1.10
CA TRP A 91 6.51 0.29 -0.44
C TRP A 91 5.93 -0.98 -1.04
N THR A 92 5.62 -0.94 -2.34
CA THR A 92 5.72 -2.17 -3.11
C THR A 92 7.14 -2.75 -3.07
N THR A 93 8.21 -1.93 -2.98
CA THR A 93 9.61 -2.39 -2.89
C THR A 93 10.47 -1.63 -1.90
N LEU A 94 11.54 -2.27 -1.41
CA LEU A 94 12.71 -1.62 -0.78
C LEU A 94 13.42 -0.59 -1.68
N ALA A 95 13.19 -0.60 -2.99
CA ALA A 95 13.68 0.47 -3.89
C ALA A 95 12.81 1.74 -3.81
N SER A 96 11.50 1.59 -3.56
CA SER A 96 10.63 2.71 -3.19
C SER A 96 10.98 3.19 -1.79
N ILE A 97 11.24 2.21 -0.89
CA ILE A 97 12.02 2.18 0.37
C ILE A 97 13.13 3.25 0.56
N GLY A 98 14.27 2.90 -0.03
CA GLY A 98 15.59 3.30 0.42
C GLY A 98 15.98 4.76 0.27
N LYS A 99 15.16 5.60 -0.39
CA LYS A 99 15.44 7.04 -0.46
C LYS A 99 14.94 7.80 0.77
N ASP A 100 13.98 7.23 1.48
CA ASP A 100 13.30 7.87 2.60
C ASP A 100 13.70 7.24 3.95
N ILE A 101 14.54 6.19 3.95
CA ILE A 101 15.10 5.58 5.17
C ILE A 101 16.23 6.48 5.66
N ILE A 102 16.14 6.95 6.90
CA ILE A 102 17.20 7.70 7.55
C ILE A 102 17.95 6.71 8.44
N GLU A 103 19.21 6.44 8.11
CA GLU A 103 20.10 5.62 8.92
C GLU A 103 20.97 6.56 9.78
N ASP A 104 20.68 6.64 11.07
CA ASP A 104 21.44 7.43 12.04
C ASP A 104 22.28 6.50 12.94
N GLU A 105 23.24 7.04 13.71
CA GLU A 105 24.04 6.25 14.66
C GLU A 105 23.18 5.52 15.72
N ASP A 106 21.97 6.02 15.97
CA ASP A 106 20.98 5.46 16.91
C ASP A 106 20.01 4.44 16.26
N GLY A 107 20.11 4.19 14.95
CA GLY A 107 19.31 3.18 14.24
C GLY A 107 18.55 3.70 13.01
N VAL A 108 17.55 2.93 12.58
CA VAL A 108 16.78 3.19 11.35
C VAL A 108 15.51 3.98 11.67
N ALA A 109 15.44 5.23 11.21
CA ALA A 109 14.28 6.09 11.32
C ALA A 109 13.47 6.13 10.01
N MET A 110 12.16 5.90 10.10
CA MET A 110 11.26 5.83 8.96
C MET A 110 10.25 6.99 8.99
N PRO A 111 10.08 7.80 7.94
CA PRO A 111 9.11 8.90 7.96
C PRO A 111 7.67 8.39 8.01
N HIS A 112 6.78 9.17 8.61
CA HIS A 112 5.35 8.89 8.60
C HIS A 112 4.80 8.84 7.16
N GLN A 113 4.08 7.76 6.82
CA GLN A 113 3.31 7.69 5.58
C GLN A 113 1.91 8.23 5.79
N TRP A 114 1.71 9.49 5.46
CA TRP A 114 0.41 10.15 5.58
C TRP A 114 -0.54 9.78 4.43
N LEU A 115 -1.78 9.46 4.78
CA LEU A 115 -2.92 9.35 3.87
C LEU A 115 -3.97 10.40 4.26
N GLU A 116 -4.43 11.16 3.27
CA GLU A 116 -5.45 12.19 3.47
C GLU A 116 -6.86 11.60 3.61
N GLY A 117 -7.59 12.04 4.64
CA GLY A 117 -9.02 11.79 4.81
C GLY A 117 -9.41 10.34 5.05
N ASN A 118 -10.71 10.06 4.86
CA ASN A 118 -11.32 8.75 5.15
C ASN A 118 -10.99 8.25 6.57
N LEU A 119 -11.01 9.19 7.53
CA LEU A 119 -10.70 8.95 8.94
C LEU A 119 -11.88 8.31 9.68
N PRO A 120 -11.64 7.56 10.77
CA PRO A 120 -12.71 7.03 11.60
C PRO A 120 -13.50 8.17 12.28
N VAL A 121 -14.77 7.92 12.59
CA VAL A 121 -15.70 8.94 13.14
C VAL A 121 -15.20 9.56 14.46
N SER A 122 -14.50 8.78 15.27
CA SER A 122 -13.92 9.21 16.55
C SER A 122 -12.44 9.60 16.45
N ALA A 123 -11.94 9.90 15.25
CA ALA A 123 -10.55 10.30 15.05
C ALA A 123 -10.22 11.56 15.87
N LYS A 124 -9.12 11.50 16.61
CA LYS A 124 -8.57 12.64 17.37
C LYS A 124 -7.16 12.99 16.91
N CYS A 125 -6.84 14.29 16.97
CA CYS A 125 -5.53 14.79 16.61
C CYS A 125 -4.51 14.50 17.72
N ALA A 126 -3.44 13.78 17.41
CA ALA A 126 -2.37 13.51 18.38
C ALA A 126 -1.64 14.77 18.88
N VAL A 127 -1.75 15.90 18.16
CA VAL A 127 -1.06 17.16 18.52
C VAL A 127 -1.93 18.08 19.38
N CYS A 128 -3.25 18.11 19.17
CA CYS A 128 -4.13 19.11 19.82
C CYS A 128 -5.40 18.52 20.44
N ASP A 129 -5.53 17.18 20.43
CA ASP A 129 -6.67 16.38 20.94
C ASP A 129 -8.06 16.69 20.35
N LYS A 130 -8.16 17.64 19.41
CA LYS A 130 -9.41 17.95 18.71
C LYS A 130 -9.79 16.87 17.70
N THR A 131 -11.09 16.71 17.46
CA THR A 131 -11.64 15.80 16.44
C THR A 131 -11.03 16.07 15.06
N CYS A 132 -10.71 14.99 14.34
CA CYS A 132 -10.18 14.96 12.98
C CYS A 132 -11.20 14.32 12.02
N GLY A 133 -11.04 14.61 10.74
CA GLY A 133 -11.83 14.03 9.66
C GLY A 133 -13.09 14.82 9.34
N SER A 134 -13.77 14.39 8.29
CA SER A 134 -15.04 14.95 7.86
C SER A 134 -15.87 13.89 7.15
N VAL A 135 -17.18 13.95 7.36
CA VAL A 135 -18.16 13.13 6.62
C VAL A 135 -18.52 13.74 5.25
N LEU A 136 -18.06 14.96 4.97
CA LEU A 136 -18.41 15.73 3.78
C LEU A 136 -17.29 15.82 2.75
N ARG A 137 -16.04 15.54 3.13
CA ARG A 137 -14.86 15.65 2.25
C ARG A 137 -13.63 14.94 2.82
N LEU A 138 -12.60 14.78 1.97
CA LEU A 138 -11.25 14.47 2.42
C LEU A 138 -10.65 15.68 3.14
N GLN A 139 -10.15 15.45 4.34
CA GLN A 139 -9.36 16.39 5.12
C GLN A 139 -8.64 15.64 6.22
N ASP A 140 -7.63 16.28 6.79
CA ASP A 140 -6.79 15.73 7.85
C ASP A 140 -6.04 14.47 7.40
N TRP A 141 -5.10 14.01 8.21
CA TRP A 141 -4.13 13.00 7.78
C TRP A 141 -4.06 11.87 8.79
N LYS A 142 -3.83 10.66 8.29
CA LYS A 142 -3.53 9.47 9.11
C LYS A 142 -2.26 8.82 8.63
N CYS A 143 -1.36 8.55 9.57
CA CYS A 143 -0.18 7.75 9.29
C CYS A 143 -0.61 6.29 9.12
N LEU A 144 -0.20 5.66 8.03
CA LEU A 144 -0.54 4.26 7.76
C LEU A 144 0.19 3.28 8.68
N TRP A 145 1.27 3.70 9.32
CA TRP A 145 2.13 2.87 10.17
C TRP A 145 1.63 2.90 11.60
N CYS A 146 1.91 4.00 12.30
CA CYS A 146 1.58 4.21 13.70
C CYS A 146 0.10 4.56 13.94
N LYS A 147 -0.70 4.74 12.89
CA LYS A 147 -2.13 5.12 12.94
C LYS A 147 -2.40 6.50 13.57
N THR A 148 -1.35 7.26 13.90
CA THR A 148 -1.44 8.64 14.35
C THR A 148 -2.24 9.48 13.37
N MET A 149 -3.10 10.34 13.89
CA MET A 149 -3.94 11.24 13.09
C MET A 149 -3.66 12.69 13.46
N VAL A 150 -3.63 13.55 12.45
CA VAL A 150 -3.28 14.96 12.60
C VAL A 150 -4.15 15.82 11.71
N ARG A 151 -4.52 17.01 12.21
CA ARG A 151 -5.30 17.95 11.41
C ARG A 151 -4.44 18.61 10.34
N ALA A 152 -5.03 18.97 9.21
CA ALA A 152 -4.31 19.69 8.14
C ALA A 152 -3.69 21.01 8.64
N ARG A 153 -4.30 21.70 9.60
CA ARG A 153 -3.73 22.93 10.21
C ARG A 153 -2.46 22.69 11.04
N SER A 154 -2.10 21.42 11.29
CA SER A 154 -0.86 21.01 11.95
C SER A 154 0.25 20.68 10.92
N ASP A 155 0.06 21.00 9.64
CA ASP A 155 0.92 20.60 8.50
C ASP A 155 2.42 20.88 8.74
N GLY A 156 2.74 22.02 9.38
CA GLY A 156 4.12 22.40 9.71
C GLY A 156 4.84 21.47 10.70
N ARG A 157 4.20 20.38 11.16
CA ARG A 157 4.78 19.32 12.00
C ARG A 157 4.61 17.90 11.40
N LEU A 158 4.22 17.77 10.13
CA LEU A 158 4.11 16.43 9.50
C LEU A 158 5.45 15.73 9.28
N SER A 159 6.58 16.42 9.50
CA SER A 159 7.94 15.89 9.45
C SER A 159 8.36 15.17 10.74
N ALA A 160 7.54 14.23 11.21
CA ALA A 160 7.92 13.34 12.31
C ALA A 160 8.32 11.98 11.74
N THR A 161 9.51 11.52 12.11
CA THR A 161 9.96 10.15 11.91
C THR A 161 9.28 9.23 12.92
N PHE A 162 8.95 8.02 12.48
CA PHE A 162 8.61 6.90 13.34
C PHE A 162 9.91 6.16 13.67
N SER A 163 10.28 6.14 14.94
CA SER A 163 11.33 5.25 15.44
C SER A 163 10.67 3.96 15.93
N SER A 164 11.19 2.83 15.49
CA SER A 164 10.88 1.53 16.08
C SER A 164 11.56 1.49 17.44
N ALA A 165 10.79 1.48 18.53
CA ALA A 165 11.30 1.10 19.85
C ALA A 165 11.47 -0.42 19.91
#